data_AF-T0YV47-F1
#
_entry.id   AF-T0YV47-F1
#
_cell.length_a   1.000
_cell.length_b   1.000
_cell.length_c   1.000
_cell.angle_alpha   90.00
_cell.angle_beta   90.00
_cell.angle_gamma   90.00
#
_symmetry.space_group_name_H-M   'P 1'
#
loop_
_entity.id
_entity.type
_entity.pdbx_description
1 polymer ?
#
loop_
_entity_poly.entity_id
_entity_poly.type
_entity_poly.pdbx_seq_one_letter_code
_entity_poly.pdbx_strand_id
1 'polypeptide(L)'
;MIFVATAGAQAGASYPRVRVALEAGAELTVLERHVGAPEAASLVNSAVRVDVGENARLTHYRLQQCAARAAWFDTLTAQLSAHARYHLLAVGTGALTARSTAHVRLAGAGAELALSAAALADHQQSHDMYALSEHVAPNTRTIETFRGIASGRARVAFNGKIVVRERACGTDSRQSLRGLLDGPQAEIDVRPQLEIYTDEVRCSHGATAGKLDEN
;
A
#
# COMPACT_ATOMS: atom_id res chain seq x y z
N MET A 1 -8.81 -2.51 14.41
CA MET A 1 -7.69 -1.90 15.16
C MET A 1 -7.65 -0.41 14.90
N ILE A 2 -7.64 0.39 15.96
CA ILE A 2 -7.47 1.84 15.86
C ILE A 2 -6.21 2.20 16.63
N PHE A 3 -5.26 2.85 15.95
CA PHE A 3 -4.07 3.44 16.53
C PHE A 3 -4.27 4.94 16.65
N VAL A 4 -4.17 5.43 17.87
CA VAL A 4 -4.33 6.86 18.18
C VAL A 4 -2.98 7.40 18.63
N ALA A 5 -2.40 8.31 17.86
CA ALA A 5 -1.26 9.09 18.29
C ALA A 5 -1.76 10.40 18.91
N THR A 6 -1.71 10.50 20.24
CA THR A 6 -2.01 11.76 20.95
C THR A 6 -0.73 12.28 21.61
N ALA A 7 -0.54 13.60 21.58
CA ALA A 7 0.52 14.25 22.34
C ALA A 7 -0.10 14.81 23.62
N GLY A 8 0.26 14.26 24.79
CA GLY A 8 -0.13 14.85 26.08
C GLY A 8 0.56 16.20 26.36
N ALA A 9 1.70 16.47 25.69
CA ALA A 9 2.48 17.70 25.83
C ALA A 9 3.21 18.05 24.52
N GLN A 10 2.48 18.64 23.57
CA GLN A 10 2.97 19.29 22.34
C GLN A 10 3.65 18.43 21.23
N ALA A 11 4.31 17.32 21.55
CA ALA A 11 4.82 16.34 20.58
C ALA A 11 4.79 14.92 21.15
N GLY A 12 4.44 13.92 20.33
CA GLY A 12 4.38 12.52 20.75
C GLY A 12 4.84 11.56 19.65
N ALA A 13 5.36 10.40 20.04
CA ALA A 13 5.77 9.36 19.11
C ALA A 13 5.06 8.04 19.41
N SER A 14 4.67 7.29 18.38
CA SER A 14 4.01 5.99 18.49
C SER A 14 4.67 4.97 17.56
N TYR A 15 4.87 3.75 18.06
CA TYR A 15 5.60 2.68 17.37
C TYR A 15 4.78 1.37 17.36
N PRO A 16 3.55 1.35 16.82
CA PRO A 16 2.69 0.18 16.90
C PRO A 16 3.30 -0.98 16.12
N ARG A 17 3.26 -2.17 16.72
CA ARG A 17 3.66 -3.42 16.09
C ARG A 17 2.53 -4.42 16.15
N VAL A 18 2.10 -4.89 14.99
CA VAL A 18 0.96 -5.79 14.86
C VAL A 18 1.37 -7.03 14.08
N ARG A 19 0.89 -8.19 14.54
CA ARG A 19 0.92 -9.43 13.76
C ARG A 19 -0.52 -9.89 13.51
N VAL A 20 -0.83 -10.17 12.25
CA VAL A 20 -2.08 -10.80 11.81
C VAL A 20 -1.69 -12.15 11.23
N ALA A 21 -2.16 -13.24 11.84
CA ALA A 21 -1.90 -14.60 11.36
C ALA A 21 -3.22 -15.32 11.18
N LEU A 22 -3.47 -15.83 9.98
CA LEU A 22 -4.62 -16.65 9.65
C LEU A 22 -4.15 -18.08 9.44
N GLU A 23 -4.76 -19.02 10.17
CA GLU A 23 -4.57 -20.45 9.94
C GLU A 23 -5.26 -20.89 8.64
N ALA A 24 -5.02 -22.13 8.21
CA ALA A 24 -5.59 -22.67 6.98
C ALA A 24 -7.12 -22.56 6.95
N GLY A 25 -7.66 -22.09 5.83
CA GLY A 25 -9.09 -21.89 5.59
C GLY A 25 -9.74 -20.76 6.39
N ALA A 26 -9.00 -20.03 7.23
CA ALA A 26 -9.57 -18.94 8.02
C ALA A 26 -9.93 -17.73 7.15
N GLU A 27 -10.93 -16.97 7.58
CA GLU A 27 -11.33 -15.72 6.94
C GLU A 27 -11.36 -14.59 7.97
N LEU A 28 -10.76 -13.45 7.64
CA LEU A 28 -10.70 -12.28 8.51
C LEU A 28 -10.84 -10.98 7.72
N THR A 29 -11.59 -10.04 8.28
CA THR A 29 -11.57 -8.64 7.84
C THR A 29 -10.97 -7.76 8.93
N VAL A 30 -9.96 -6.98 8.57
CA VAL A 30 -9.25 -6.04 9.45
C VAL A 30 -9.47 -4.62 8.96
N LEU A 31 -9.91 -3.74 9.86
CA LEU A 31 -9.81 -2.29 9.68
C LEU A 31 -8.66 -1.77 10.56
N GLU A 32 -7.58 -1.29 9.96
CA GLU A 32 -6.46 -0.59 10.57
C GLU A 32 -6.63 0.91 10.34
N ARG A 33 -6.83 1.68 11.41
CA ARG A 33 -7.00 3.14 11.32
C ARG A 33 -5.95 3.87 12.15
N HIS A 34 -5.26 4.83 11.55
CA HIS A 34 -4.32 5.72 12.22
C HIS A 34 -4.93 7.11 12.30
N VAL A 35 -5.10 7.62 13.52
CA VAL A 35 -5.63 8.97 13.78
C VAL A 35 -4.71 9.73 14.72
N GLY A 36 -4.69 11.06 14.58
CA GLY A 36 -3.96 11.95 15.47
C GLY A 36 -4.87 12.99 16.09
N ALA A 37 -4.50 13.50 17.28
CA ALA A 37 -5.15 14.68 17.84
C ALA A 37 -4.95 15.90 16.90
N PRO A 38 -5.99 16.74 16.67
CA PRO A 38 -5.85 17.94 15.84
C PRO A 38 -4.66 18.80 16.26
N GLU A 39 -3.95 19.38 15.28
CA GLU A 39 -2.80 20.28 15.47
C GLU A 39 -1.55 19.71 16.18
N ALA A 40 -1.61 18.48 16.70
CA ALA A 40 -0.48 17.84 17.35
C ALA A 40 0.59 17.44 16.33
N ALA A 41 1.83 17.88 16.59
CA ALA A 41 2.98 17.27 15.96
C ALA A 41 3.16 15.85 16.51
N SER A 42 3.31 14.87 15.63
CA SER A 42 3.54 13.50 16.05
C SER A 42 4.40 12.73 15.07
N LEU A 43 5.12 11.74 15.59
CA LEU A 43 5.81 10.73 14.80
C LEU A 43 5.08 9.40 14.96
N VAL A 44 4.76 8.74 13.85
CA VAL A 44 4.25 7.37 13.86
C VAL A 44 5.18 6.51 13.03
N ASN A 45 5.65 5.41 13.59
CA ASN A 45 6.42 4.39 12.89
C ASN A 45 5.78 3.01 13.12
N SER A 46 4.89 2.61 12.22
CA SER A 46 4.09 1.39 12.35
C SER A 46 4.73 0.21 11.65
N ALA A 47 4.64 -0.98 12.24
CA ALA A 47 5.03 -2.22 11.58
C ALA A 47 3.90 -3.26 11.68
N VAL A 48 3.48 -3.79 10.53
CA VAL A 48 2.47 -4.85 10.45
C VAL A 48 3.05 -6.06 9.73
N ARG A 49 2.95 -7.23 10.37
CA ARG A 49 3.28 -8.52 9.74
C ARG A 49 2.01 -9.31 9.52
N VAL A 50 1.85 -9.84 8.32
CA VAL A 50 0.72 -10.64 7.90
C VAL A 50 1.19 -12.02 7.45
N ASP A 51 0.63 -13.07 8.02
CA ASP A 51 0.80 -14.45 7.54
C ASP A 51 -0.60 -14.97 7.15
N VAL A 52 -0.82 -15.29 5.87
CA VAL A 52 -2.10 -15.82 5.37
C VAL A 52 -1.95 -17.30 5.02
N GLY A 53 -2.58 -18.15 5.83
CA GLY A 53 -2.53 -19.61 5.70
C GLY A 53 -3.14 -20.15 4.41
N GLU A 54 -2.96 -21.45 4.18
CA GLU A 54 -3.47 -22.12 2.98
C GLU A 54 -4.99 -21.96 2.85
N ASN A 55 -5.49 -21.63 1.67
CA ASN A 55 -6.92 -21.36 1.42
C ASN A 55 -7.54 -20.24 2.29
N ALA A 56 -6.74 -19.51 3.06
CA ALA A 56 -7.23 -18.46 3.95
C ALA A 56 -7.45 -17.14 3.19
N ARG A 57 -8.30 -16.28 3.76
CA ARG A 57 -8.73 -15.02 3.13
C ARG A 57 -8.61 -13.87 4.11
N LEU A 58 -7.83 -12.86 3.74
CA LEU A 58 -7.72 -11.63 4.49
C LEU A 58 -8.22 -10.46 3.66
N THR A 59 -9.14 -9.68 4.22
CA THR A 59 -9.47 -8.34 3.75
C THR A 59 -8.93 -7.32 4.74
N HIS A 60 -8.13 -6.37 4.28
CA HIS A 60 -7.46 -5.40 5.13
C HIS A 60 -7.66 -3.99 4.59
N TYR A 61 -8.40 -3.19 5.35
CA TYR A 61 -8.59 -1.77 5.12
C TYR A 61 -7.64 -0.98 6.00
N ARG A 62 -6.72 -0.23 5.41
CA ARG A 62 -5.79 0.65 6.11
C ARG A 62 -6.11 2.10 5.79
N LEU A 63 -6.46 2.85 6.81
CA LEU A 63 -6.79 4.27 6.71
C LEU A 63 -5.79 5.09 7.53
N GLN A 64 -4.97 5.88 6.85
CA GLN A 64 -4.08 6.84 7.46
C GLN A 64 -4.74 8.22 7.42
N GLN A 65 -5.08 8.73 8.61
CA GLN A 65 -5.77 10.00 8.82
C GLN A 65 -5.11 10.75 10.00
N CYS A 66 -3.77 10.72 10.06
CA CYS A 66 -3.02 11.43 11.09
C CYS A 66 -3.19 12.95 10.93
N ALA A 67 -2.93 13.69 12.01
CA ALA A 67 -2.98 15.15 12.01
C ALA A 67 -2.05 15.78 10.96
N ALA A 68 -2.40 16.97 10.47
CA ALA A 68 -1.68 17.65 9.39
C ALA A 68 -0.20 17.96 9.67
N ARG A 69 0.24 17.93 10.94
CA ARG A 69 1.64 18.12 11.37
C ARG A 69 2.36 16.82 11.70
N ALA A 70 1.75 15.67 11.44
CA ALA A 70 2.34 14.37 11.72
C ALA A 70 3.38 13.97 10.67
N ALA A 71 4.39 13.21 11.08
CA ALA A 71 5.23 12.40 10.22
C ALA A 71 4.85 10.93 10.42
N TRP A 72 4.45 10.25 9.36
CA TRP A 72 3.99 8.86 9.40
C TRP A 72 4.87 8.00 8.50
N PHE A 73 5.41 6.94 9.09
CA PHE A 73 6.18 5.92 8.42
C PHE A 73 5.55 4.58 8.75
N ASP A 74 5.43 3.70 7.77
CA ASP A 74 5.04 2.33 8.09
C ASP A 74 5.70 1.29 7.18
N THR A 75 5.73 0.07 7.69
CA THR A 75 6.13 -1.11 6.94
C THR A 75 5.12 -2.22 7.18
N LEU A 76 4.51 -2.70 6.09
CA LEU A 76 3.75 -3.93 6.04
C LEU A 76 4.58 -5.00 5.36
N THR A 77 4.71 -6.16 5.99
CA THR A 77 5.22 -7.38 5.35
C THR A 77 4.13 -8.44 5.36
N ALA A 78 3.98 -9.16 4.26
CA ALA A 78 3.00 -10.24 4.14
C ALA A 78 3.58 -11.46 3.45
N GLN A 79 3.20 -12.65 3.91
CA GLN A 79 3.46 -13.92 3.23
C GLN A 79 2.15 -14.68 3.02
N LEU A 80 1.93 -15.12 1.78
CA LEU A 80 0.73 -15.85 1.37
C LEU A 80 1.09 -17.30 1.04
N SER A 81 0.42 -18.23 1.71
CA SER A 81 0.51 -19.68 1.46
C SER A 81 -0.33 -20.09 0.25
N ALA A 82 -0.39 -21.39 -0.07
CA ALA A 82 -1.06 -21.86 -1.27
C ALA A 82 -2.56 -21.52 -1.26
N HIS A 83 -3.07 -21.04 -2.40
CA HIS A 83 -4.47 -20.60 -2.55
C HIS A 83 -4.93 -19.52 -1.55
N ALA A 84 -4.00 -18.86 -0.85
CA ALA A 84 -4.31 -17.75 0.04
C ALA A 84 -4.73 -16.51 -0.76
N ARG A 85 -5.69 -15.75 -0.23
CA ARG A 85 -6.17 -14.50 -0.84
C ARG A 85 -5.98 -13.34 0.10
N TYR A 86 -5.34 -12.29 -0.38
CA TYR A 86 -5.16 -11.06 0.38
C TYR A 86 -5.68 -9.85 -0.40
N HIS A 87 -6.70 -9.19 0.15
CA HIS A 87 -7.22 -7.93 -0.35
C HIS A 87 -6.76 -6.81 0.58
N LEU A 88 -5.89 -5.92 0.10
CA LEU A 88 -5.42 -4.74 0.82
C LEU A 88 -5.98 -3.48 0.14
N LEU A 89 -6.70 -2.65 0.88
CA LEU A 89 -7.01 -1.27 0.50
C LEU A 89 -6.31 -0.32 1.46
N ALA A 90 -5.33 0.45 0.97
CA ALA A 90 -4.62 1.45 1.74
C ALA A 90 -5.00 2.87 1.25
N VAL A 91 -5.45 3.73 2.17
CA VAL A 91 -5.81 5.11 1.86
C VAL A 91 -5.08 6.06 2.79
N GLY A 92 -4.37 7.04 2.22
CA GLY A 92 -3.71 8.11 2.96
C GLY A 92 -4.31 9.47 2.64
N THR A 93 -4.74 10.20 3.67
CA THR A 93 -5.31 11.55 3.53
C THR A 93 -4.79 12.54 4.57
N GLY A 94 -3.89 12.14 5.46
CA GLY A 94 -3.38 12.98 6.54
C GLY A 94 -1.86 12.99 6.60
N ALA A 95 -1.30 13.49 7.71
CA ALA A 95 0.15 13.74 7.89
C ALA A 95 0.74 14.80 6.95
N LEU A 96 1.77 15.50 7.42
CA LEU A 96 2.57 16.39 6.58
C LEU A 96 3.47 15.56 5.65
N THR A 97 3.99 14.45 6.16
CA THR A 97 4.80 13.51 5.40
C THR A 97 4.37 12.10 5.76
N ALA A 98 4.06 11.31 4.73
CA ALA A 98 3.64 9.93 4.83
C ALA A 98 4.52 9.06 3.94
N ARG A 99 5.20 8.07 4.50
CA ARG A 99 5.92 7.06 3.74
C ARG A 99 5.42 5.66 4.10
N SER A 100 4.84 4.97 3.12
CA SER A 100 4.31 3.63 3.28
C SER A 100 5.09 2.61 2.48
N THR A 101 5.47 1.52 3.12
CA THR A 101 6.13 0.39 2.46
C THR A 101 5.31 -0.87 2.65
N ALA A 102 4.96 -1.54 1.55
CA ALA A 102 4.30 -2.85 1.58
C ALA A 102 5.12 -3.88 0.80
N HIS A 103 5.57 -4.94 1.46
CA HIS A 103 6.24 -6.07 0.84
C HIS A 103 5.37 -7.32 0.98
N VAL A 104 4.90 -7.87 -0.13
CA VAL A 104 4.03 -9.05 -0.15
C VAL A 104 4.69 -10.15 -0.94
N ARG A 105 4.90 -11.31 -0.31
CA ARG A 105 5.46 -12.50 -0.93
C ARG A 105 4.37 -13.55 -1.16
N LEU A 106 4.10 -13.83 -2.43
CA LEU A 106 3.18 -14.88 -2.88
C LEU A 106 3.98 -16.20 -2.92
N ALA A 107 4.09 -16.84 -1.76
CA ALA A 107 4.99 -17.95 -1.50
C ALA A 107 4.40 -19.34 -1.80
N GLY A 108 3.06 -19.47 -1.80
CA GLY A 108 2.37 -20.69 -2.17
C GLY A 108 1.71 -20.62 -3.55
N ALA A 109 1.59 -21.77 -4.20
CA ALA A 109 0.98 -21.86 -5.52
C ALA A 109 -0.47 -21.38 -5.50
N GLY A 110 -0.90 -20.66 -6.54
CA GLY A 110 -2.28 -20.17 -6.61
C GLY A 110 -2.61 -19.03 -5.64
N ALA A 111 -1.64 -18.46 -4.93
CA ALA A 111 -1.88 -17.29 -4.06
C ALA A 111 -2.29 -16.06 -4.88
N GLU A 112 -3.19 -15.25 -4.32
CA GLU A 112 -3.73 -14.06 -4.97
C GLU A 112 -3.59 -12.81 -4.07
N LEU A 113 -3.10 -11.72 -4.65
CA LEU A 113 -3.02 -10.40 -4.05
C LEU A 113 -3.88 -9.41 -4.86
N ALA A 114 -4.76 -8.69 -4.18
CA ALA A 114 -5.36 -7.45 -4.68
C ALA A 114 -4.89 -6.31 -3.79
N LEU A 115 -4.03 -5.43 -4.33
CA LEU A 115 -3.52 -4.25 -3.64
C LEU A 115 -4.10 -2.99 -4.30
N SER A 116 -4.97 -2.31 -3.57
CA SER A 116 -5.53 -1.02 -3.95
C SER A 116 -4.95 0.04 -3.02
N ALA A 117 -4.41 1.11 -3.59
CA ALA A 117 -3.87 2.23 -2.85
C ALA A 117 -4.45 3.56 -3.35
N ALA A 118 -4.74 4.47 -2.43
CA ALA A 118 -5.13 5.83 -2.76
C ALA A 118 -4.42 6.84 -1.86
N ALA A 119 -4.02 7.97 -2.43
CA ALA A 119 -3.43 9.09 -1.70
C ALA A 119 -4.06 10.39 -2.17
N LEU A 120 -4.54 11.19 -1.21
CA LEU A 120 -5.04 12.55 -1.44
C LEU A 120 -4.19 13.48 -0.59
N ALA A 121 -3.49 14.41 -1.24
CA ALA A 121 -2.58 15.34 -0.59
C ALA A 121 -2.85 16.76 -1.06
N ASP A 122 -2.85 17.72 -0.13
CA ASP A 122 -3.02 19.16 -0.40
C ASP A 122 -1.93 19.97 0.33
N HIS A 123 -1.88 21.27 0.04
CA HIS A 123 -0.98 22.25 0.64
C HIS A 123 0.49 21.90 0.46
N GLN A 124 1.14 21.32 1.47
CA GLN A 124 2.56 20.93 1.44
C GLN A 124 2.73 19.47 1.85
N GLN A 125 1.66 18.66 1.78
CA GLN A 125 1.72 17.25 2.13
C GLN A 125 2.57 16.47 1.12
N SER A 126 3.29 15.47 1.62
CA SER A 126 4.04 14.53 0.80
C SER A 126 3.64 13.10 1.15
N HIS A 127 3.10 12.37 0.17
CA HIS A 127 2.74 10.96 0.30
C HIS A 127 3.63 10.14 -0.64
N ASP A 128 4.42 9.24 -0.09
CA ASP A 128 5.30 8.32 -0.81
C ASP A 128 4.92 6.89 -0.46
N MET A 129 4.47 6.12 -1.43
CA MET A 129 4.07 4.73 -1.25
C MET A 129 4.93 3.82 -2.11
N TYR A 130 5.48 2.78 -1.50
CA TYR A 130 6.23 1.74 -2.18
C TYR A 130 5.54 0.39 -1.95
N ALA A 131 5.27 -0.34 -3.03
CA ALA A 131 4.75 -1.69 -2.99
C ALA A 131 5.71 -2.64 -3.73
N LEU A 132 6.04 -3.76 -3.09
CA LEU A 132 6.76 -4.88 -3.69
C LEU A 132 5.88 -6.12 -3.61
N SER A 133 5.48 -6.63 -4.78
CA SER A 133 4.78 -7.91 -4.90
C SER A 133 5.72 -8.94 -5.52
N GLU A 134 6.14 -9.92 -4.72
CA GLU A 134 7.08 -10.96 -5.13
C GLU A 134 6.34 -12.28 -5.37
N HIS A 135 6.25 -12.68 -6.64
CA HIS A 135 5.73 -13.96 -7.08
C HIS A 135 6.84 -15.01 -7.01
N VAL A 136 6.72 -15.92 -6.05
CA VAL A 136 7.73 -16.96 -5.79
C VAL A 136 7.26 -18.32 -6.26
N ALA A 137 5.96 -18.60 -6.14
CA ALA A 137 5.35 -19.86 -6.52
C ALA A 137 4.55 -19.76 -7.83
N PRO A 138 4.29 -20.92 -8.49
CA PRO A 138 3.50 -20.97 -9.71
C PRO A 138 2.06 -20.48 -9.56
N ASN A 139 1.47 -20.07 -10.69
CA ASN A 139 0.06 -19.74 -10.83
C ASN A 139 -0.43 -18.65 -9.86
N THR A 140 0.45 -17.75 -9.46
CA THR A 140 0.14 -16.66 -8.53
C THR A 140 -0.41 -15.45 -9.28
N ARG A 141 -1.26 -14.67 -8.62
CA ARG A 141 -1.93 -13.53 -9.26
C ARG A 141 -1.81 -12.25 -8.44
N THR A 142 -1.54 -11.14 -9.11
CA THR A 142 -1.55 -9.81 -8.48
C THR A 142 -2.33 -8.82 -9.32
N ILE A 143 -3.28 -8.12 -8.70
CA ILE A 143 -3.86 -6.89 -9.24
C ILE A 143 -3.42 -5.74 -8.33
N GLU A 144 -2.67 -4.80 -8.88
CA GLU A 144 -2.23 -3.60 -8.18
C GLU A 144 -2.84 -2.36 -8.81
N THR A 145 -3.50 -1.54 -8.01
CA THR A 145 -4.15 -0.31 -8.45
C THR A 145 -3.76 0.84 -7.54
N PHE A 146 -3.30 1.94 -8.12
CA PHE A 146 -3.02 3.18 -7.39
C PHE A 146 -3.81 4.35 -7.95
N ARG A 147 -4.37 5.18 -7.08
CA ARG A 147 -5.04 6.45 -7.42
C ARG A 147 -4.51 7.59 -6.54
N GLY A 148 -3.77 8.52 -7.13
CA GLY A 148 -3.22 9.69 -6.45
C GLY A 148 -3.88 10.99 -6.90
N ILE A 149 -4.17 11.89 -5.97
CA ILE A 149 -4.54 13.28 -6.23
C ILE A 149 -3.61 14.18 -5.43
N ALA A 150 -2.95 15.11 -6.10
CA ALA A 150 -2.13 16.14 -5.47
C ALA A 150 -2.72 17.53 -5.80
N SER A 151 -2.95 18.34 -4.77
CA SER A 151 -3.40 19.73 -4.89
C SER A 151 -2.43 20.71 -4.21
N GLY A 152 -2.52 21.99 -4.54
CA GLY A 152 -1.63 23.02 -4.00
C GLY A 152 -0.16 22.76 -4.37
N ARG A 153 0.72 22.68 -3.38
CA ARG A 153 2.15 22.29 -3.51
C ARG A 153 2.41 20.86 -3.01
N ALA A 154 1.37 20.02 -2.96
CA ALA A 154 1.51 18.67 -2.48
C ALA A 154 2.21 17.77 -3.49
N ARG A 155 2.83 16.71 -2.97
CA ARG A 155 3.48 15.66 -3.76
C ARG A 155 2.90 14.31 -3.41
N VAL A 156 2.57 13.54 -4.44
CA VAL A 156 2.12 12.16 -4.30
C VAL A 156 2.96 11.26 -5.19
N ALA A 157 3.61 10.27 -4.61
CA ALA A 157 4.44 9.30 -5.29
C ALA A 157 3.96 7.87 -5.00
N PHE A 158 3.96 7.03 -6.04
CA PHE A 158 3.75 5.59 -5.90
C PHE A 158 4.75 4.83 -6.76
N ASN A 159 5.51 3.93 -6.13
CA ASN A 159 6.41 3.03 -6.81
C ASN A 159 5.96 1.58 -6.59
N GLY A 160 5.42 0.98 -7.63
CA GLY A 160 4.92 -0.40 -7.62
C GLY A 160 5.92 -1.31 -8.32
N LYS A 161 6.52 -2.23 -7.59
CA LYS A 161 7.47 -3.22 -8.12
C LYS A 161 6.86 -4.62 -8.05
N ILE A 162 6.83 -5.31 -9.19
CA ILE A 162 6.49 -6.73 -9.26
C ILE A 162 7.74 -7.52 -9.67
N VAL A 163 8.04 -8.55 -8.89
CA VAL A 163 9.14 -9.48 -9.15
C VAL A 163 8.56 -10.88 -9.39
N VAL A 164 8.85 -11.48 -10.53
CA VAL A 164 8.43 -12.84 -10.89
C VAL A 164 9.64 -13.75 -10.93
N ARG A 165 9.78 -14.63 -9.94
CA ARG A 165 10.94 -15.53 -9.79
C ARG A 165 10.95 -16.63 -10.85
N GLU A 166 12.12 -17.25 -11.06
CA GLU A 166 12.38 -18.28 -12.08
C GLU A 166 11.36 -19.43 -12.08
N ARG A 167 10.87 -19.83 -10.90
CA ARG A 167 9.92 -20.94 -10.72
C ARG A 167 8.45 -20.50 -10.65
N ALA A 168 8.14 -19.23 -10.86
CA ALA A 168 6.79 -18.69 -10.75
C ALA A 168 6.03 -18.72 -12.10
N CYS A 169 6.07 -19.86 -12.80
CA CYS A 169 5.34 -20.05 -14.05
C CYS A 169 3.83 -19.90 -13.85
N GLY A 170 3.11 -19.46 -14.88
CA GLY A 170 1.68 -19.16 -14.82
C GLY A 170 1.32 -17.88 -14.05
N THR A 171 2.30 -17.02 -13.71
CA THR A 171 2.02 -15.75 -13.04
C THR A 171 1.14 -14.84 -13.90
N ASP A 172 0.07 -14.27 -13.33
CA ASP A 172 -0.77 -13.22 -13.93
C ASP A 172 -0.73 -11.96 -13.08
N SER A 173 -0.04 -10.92 -13.55
CA SER A 173 0.12 -9.66 -12.79
C SER A 173 -0.29 -8.43 -13.60
N ARG A 174 -0.95 -7.47 -12.94
CA ARG A 174 -1.44 -6.24 -13.57
C ARG A 174 -1.24 -5.05 -12.65
N GLN A 175 -0.63 -3.98 -13.15
CA GLN A 175 -0.49 -2.71 -12.43
C GLN A 175 -1.23 -1.57 -13.17
N SER A 176 -2.05 -0.82 -12.45
CA SER A 176 -2.71 0.39 -12.96
C SER A 176 -2.52 1.57 -12.00
N LEU A 177 -1.54 2.40 -12.31
CA LEU A 177 -1.18 3.57 -11.50
C LEU A 177 -1.70 4.83 -12.17
N ARG A 178 -2.56 5.59 -11.48
CA ARG A 178 -3.10 6.83 -12.05
C ARG A 178 -2.99 7.98 -11.07
N GLY A 179 -2.63 9.13 -11.62
CA GLY A 179 -2.36 10.35 -10.92
C GLY A 179 -3.13 11.52 -11.49
N LEU A 180 -3.65 12.36 -10.60
CA LEU A 180 -4.34 13.59 -10.94
C LEU A 180 -3.63 14.78 -10.28
N LEU A 181 -3.38 15.79 -11.09
CA LEU A 181 -2.78 17.06 -10.69
C LEU A 181 -3.88 18.12 -10.60
N ASP A 182 -4.08 18.68 -9.40
CA ASP A 182 -4.98 19.79 -9.12
C ASP A 182 -4.17 21.07 -8.87
N GLY A 183 -3.79 21.72 -9.96
CA GLY A 183 -3.04 22.98 -9.94
C GLY A 183 -1.60 22.86 -10.43
N PRO A 184 -0.96 24.02 -10.70
CA PRO A 184 0.34 24.06 -11.38
C PRO A 184 1.54 23.70 -10.50
N GLN A 185 1.37 23.68 -9.17
CA GLN A 185 2.44 23.36 -8.21
C GLN A 185 2.33 21.93 -7.65
N ALA A 186 1.29 21.19 -8.04
CA ALA A 186 1.10 19.81 -7.61
C ALA A 186 2.11 18.90 -8.32
N GLU A 187 2.55 17.86 -7.62
CA GLU A 187 3.48 16.86 -8.15
C GLU A 187 2.92 15.44 -8.02
N ILE A 188 2.97 14.68 -9.12
CA ILE A 188 2.66 13.26 -9.13
C ILE A 188 3.83 12.47 -9.75
N ASP A 189 4.26 11.42 -9.07
CA ASP A 189 5.33 10.53 -9.52
C ASP A 189 4.86 9.06 -9.40
N VAL A 190 4.45 8.45 -10.51
CA VAL A 190 3.99 7.05 -10.55
C VAL A 190 4.97 6.19 -11.35
N ARG A 191 5.58 5.19 -10.70
CA ARG A 191 6.62 4.33 -11.27
C ARG A 191 6.26 2.86 -11.15
N PRO A 192 5.72 2.23 -12.20
CA PRO A 192 5.58 0.79 -12.24
C PRO A 192 6.91 0.14 -12.67
N GLN A 193 7.28 -0.98 -12.05
CA GLN A 193 8.50 -1.74 -12.33
C GLN A 193 8.19 -3.23 -12.41
N LEU A 194 8.74 -3.91 -13.41
CA LEU A 194 8.63 -5.36 -13.58
C LEU A 194 10.03 -5.98 -13.68
N GLU A 195 10.28 -7.02 -12.87
CA GLU A 195 11.45 -7.90 -13.00
C GLU A 195 10.94 -9.32 -13.20
N ILE A 196 11.14 -9.89 -14.40
CA ILE A 196 10.59 -11.19 -14.79
C ILE A 196 11.73 -12.13 -15.12
N TYR A 197 11.77 -13.28 -14.44
CA TYR A 197 12.83 -14.29 -14.56
C TYR A 197 12.33 -15.63 -15.15
N THR A 198 11.12 -15.67 -15.70
CA THR A 198 10.52 -16.86 -16.32
C THR A 198 9.59 -16.46 -17.47
N ASP A 199 9.48 -17.28 -18.51
CA ASP A 199 8.80 -16.91 -19.77
C ASP A 199 7.28 -17.14 -19.73
N GLU A 200 6.81 -18.10 -18.92
CA GLU A 200 5.40 -18.51 -18.86
C GLU A 200 4.58 -17.55 -17.98
N VAL A 201 4.43 -16.30 -18.39
CA VAL A 201 3.75 -15.27 -17.59
C VAL A 201 2.82 -14.37 -18.41
N ARG A 202 1.86 -13.74 -17.74
CA ARG A 202 1.09 -12.61 -18.27
C ARG A 202 1.25 -11.43 -17.32
N CYS A 203 2.11 -10.49 -17.68
CA CYS A 203 2.37 -9.30 -16.85
C CYS A 203 2.06 -8.05 -17.67
N SER A 204 1.35 -7.09 -17.08
CA SER A 204 1.14 -5.77 -17.68
C SER A 204 1.19 -4.66 -16.64
N HIS A 205 1.59 -3.48 -17.08
CA HIS A 205 1.64 -2.30 -16.23
C HIS A 205 1.26 -1.06 -17.03
N GLY A 206 0.64 -0.10 -16.37
CA GLY A 206 0.27 1.18 -16.97
C GLY A 206 0.32 2.28 -15.92
N ALA A 207 0.87 3.41 -16.32
CA ALA A 207 0.97 4.61 -15.50
C ALA A 207 0.48 5.83 -16.29
N THR A 208 -0.38 6.64 -15.68
CA THR A 208 -0.82 7.92 -16.26
C THR A 208 -0.81 9.00 -15.18
N ALA A 209 -0.32 10.18 -15.52
CA ALA A 209 -0.51 11.39 -14.73
C ALA A 209 -1.11 12.47 -15.63
N GLY A 210 -2.12 13.18 -15.15
CA GLY A 210 -2.82 14.19 -15.94
C GLY A 210 -3.51 15.22 -15.04
N LYS A 211 -4.03 16.28 -15.67
CA LYS A 211 -4.86 17.28 -15.01
C LYS A 211 -6.32 16.84 -15.01
N LEU A 212 -7.13 17.48 -14.17
CA LEU A 212 -8.59 17.36 -14.28
C LEU A 212 -9.03 17.86 -15.66
N ASP A 213 -10.01 17.18 -16.26
CA ASP A 213 -10.68 17.70 -17.46
C ASP A 213 -11.49 18.94 -17.06
N GLU A 214 -11.55 19.93 -17.95
CA GLU A 214 -12.28 21.18 -17.75
C GLU A 214 -13.76 21.07 -18.16
N ASN A 215 -14.17 19.91 -18.71
CA ASN A 215 -15.51 19.63 -19.26
C ASN A 215 -16.42 18.83 -18.30
#